data_AF-A0A7X7R3N0-F1
#
_entry.id   AF-A0A7X7R3N0-F1
#
_cell.length_a   1.000
_cell.length_b   1.000
_cell.length_c   1.000
_cell.angle_alpha   90.00
_cell.angle_beta   90.00
_cell.angle_gamma   90.00
#
_symmetry.space_group_name_H-M   'P 1'
#
loop_
_entity.id
_entity.type
_entity.pdbx_description
1 polymer ?
#
loop_
_entity_poly.entity_id
_entity_poly.type
_entity_poly.pdbx_seq_one_letter_code
_entity_poly.pdbx_strand_id
1 'polypeptide(L)'
;MLFPTPALAAQFPDVGQHWAETYINSLSGAGYIKGYPDGTFKPDNPMTRAEFATLLINCMGLTPAVLNAGSFKDTGTHWARKYIDETVRQGILFPSEYTAGLVPDGPIKRSEASAMLVRALGEKPDNGQLPPFTDLSQVEQSDYKAFIKRAFDLRLLQGYPGGEFKPFTDMTRAQVAKVLTDFLTLYTGTAPQPGLSVSGDISSIAIGEEQYQLSQYPATFKFAYSSVPVTSITVSDGQVTVNGNYTFFTDSSLGNPQLVINNNLYSISKYTVNGKVLVAFPESHTIDSLEVSGYKYNADFVKLYINSSNSDYYLSDMEVVDEYTIRIDGDLYDLMKDRLTVTLGDVFYDIVRIDLNAANPLRLSETDRVIIEGMDLSDISAIFVDGRTISLKNIDEIQFLIGMKMYDLNKIVIDGTGSFTIGRDTYDFDEVAMYIDGQVHTIDDIELYRDKFIFYCSEGSDEELVQINGKYYVYDDVQVIYDSRVYDLDQVLVISRNLVRIGGKRYEIDSSFYVRLDKIYYKIDRIDFDEKQGMVVMKLSETKAPASVANQPDRIIFYVDDSKYQDGVDRYTEIRAGSTWVDFDQITIVDPATFSYDGKDYDLIDAQIRLDGDRFIVVDTSWTGSRQVFSIYME
;
A
#
# COMPACT_ATOMS: atom_id res chain seq x y z
N MET A 1 -9.07 5.99 60.75
CA MET A 1 -9.59 5.99 59.37
C MET A 1 -11.10 5.87 59.45
N LEU A 2 -11.84 6.93 59.08
CA LEU A 2 -13.29 6.83 58.85
C LEU A 2 -13.48 6.16 57.50
N PHE A 3 -14.13 4.99 57.48
CA PHE A 3 -14.66 4.45 56.24
C PHE A 3 -15.84 5.34 55.79
N PRO A 4 -15.93 5.72 54.50
CA PRO A 4 -17.12 6.40 54.01
C PRO A 4 -18.33 5.49 54.16
N THR A 5 -19.42 6.05 54.68
CA THR A 5 -20.75 5.43 54.74
C THR A 5 -21.15 4.90 53.35
N PRO A 6 -21.76 3.70 53.24
CA PRO A 6 -22.23 3.17 51.97
C PRO A 6 -23.29 4.13 51.41
N ALA A 7 -23.00 4.72 50.24
CA ALA A 7 -23.99 5.46 49.50
C ALA A 7 -25.10 4.48 49.07
N LEU A 8 -26.36 4.85 49.33
CA LEU A 8 -27.54 4.15 48.81
C LEU A 8 -27.35 3.98 47.29
N ALA A 9 -27.46 2.75 46.77
CA ALA A 9 -27.40 2.51 45.33
C ALA A 9 -28.41 3.44 44.63
N ALA A 10 -27.92 4.40 43.85
CA ALA A 10 -28.78 5.34 43.16
C ALA A 10 -29.54 4.58 42.07
N GLN A 11 -30.85 4.39 42.26
CA GLN A 11 -31.71 3.79 41.26
C GLN A 11 -32.15 4.89 40.29
N PHE A 12 -31.61 4.87 39.07
CA PHE A 12 -31.90 5.87 38.06
C PHE A 12 -33.26 5.60 37.38
N PRO A 13 -34.16 6.59 37.27
CA PRO A 13 -35.49 6.40 36.70
C PRO A 13 -35.50 5.95 35.23
N ASP A 14 -34.49 6.34 34.46
CA ASP A 14 -34.31 6.08 33.03
C ASP A 14 -33.51 4.80 32.73
N VAL A 15 -33.19 4.01 33.76
CA VAL A 15 -32.41 2.76 33.62
C VAL A 15 -33.27 1.53 33.89
N GLY A 16 -34.44 1.66 34.53
CA GLY A 16 -35.32 0.52 34.78
C GLY A 16 -35.73 -0.19 33.49
N GLN A 17 -35.45 -1.49 33.40
CA GLN A 17 -35.64 -2.35 32.20
C GLN A 17 -34.64 -2.11 31.06
N HIS A 18 -33.65 -1.23 31.22
CA HIS A 18 -32.59 -1.05 30.25
C HIS A 18 -31.63 -2.25 30.29
N TRP A 19 -31.13 -2.71 29.13
CA TRP A 19 -30.25 -3.90 29.06
C TRP A 19 -28.98 -3.76 29.91
N ALA A 20 -28.52 -2.52 30.12
CA ALA A 20 -27.33 -2.20 30.91
C ALA A 20 -27.62 -1.94 32.40
N GLU A 21 -28.86 -2.12 32.88
CA GLU A 21 -29.28 -1.80 34.24
C GLU A 21 -28.34 -2.39 35.30
N THR A 22 -28.00 -3.66 35.18
CA THR A 22 -27.14 -4.36 36.15
C THR A 22 -25.72 -3.79 36.18
N TYR A 23 -25.13 -3.49 35.02
CA TYR A 23 -23.79 -2.90 34.91
C TYR A 23 -23.75 -1.48 35.48
N ILE A 24 -24.75 -0.67 35.13
CA ILE A 24 -24.87 0.71 35.61
C ILE A 24 -25.03 0.73 37.14
N ASN A 25 -25.93 -0.08 37.67
CA ASN A 25 -26.16 -0.17 39.11
C ASN A 25 -24.93 -0.71 39.86
N SER A 26 -24.19 -1.65 39.27
CA SER A 26 -22.94 -2.17 39.84
C SER A 26 -21.87 -1.08 39.98
N LEU A 27 -21.55 -0.38 38.88
CA LEU A 27 -20.54 0.68 38.89
C LEU A 27 -20.99 1.88 39.75
N SER A 28 -22.28 2.21 39.75
CA SER A 28 -22.80 3.31 40.57
C SER A 28 -22.80 2.95 42.06
N GLY A 29 -23.13 1.71 42.41
CA GLY A 29 -23.09 1.20 43.79
C GLY A 29 -21.67 1.12 44.34
N ALA A 30 -20.69 0.83 43.47
CA ALA A 30 -19.26 0.90 43.80
C ALA A 30 -18.71 2.34 43.84
N GLY A 31 -19.49 3.33 43.42
CA GLY A 31 -19.12 4.74 43.44
C GLY A 31 -18.21 5.19 42.28
N TYR A 32 -18.00 4.34 41.26
CA TYR A 32 -17.15 4.66 40.11
C TYR A 32 -17.82 5.62 39.13
N ILE A 33 -19.13 5.45 38.90
CA ILE A 33 -19.92 6.29 38.00
C ILE A 33 -21.06 6.97 38.75
N LYS A 34 -21.41 8.18 38.31
CA LYS A 34 -22.53 8.95 38.86
C LYS A 34 -23.50 9.33 37.74
N GLY A 35 -24.78 9.42 38.08
CA GLY A 35 -25.79 10.03 37.21
C GLY A 35 -25.69 11.55 37.20
N TYR A 36 -26.56 12.16 36.41
CA TYR A 36 -26.68 13.59 36.28
C TYR A 36 -27.36 14.22 37.50
N PRO A 37 -27.19 15.54 37.73
CA PRO A 37 -27.85 16.25 38.83
C PRO A 37 -29.39 16.17 38.80
N ASP A 38 -29.98 15.91 37.63
CA ASP A 38 -31.41 15.70 37.43
C ASP A 38 -31.91 14.32 37.90
N GLY A 39 -31.01 13.47 38.41
CA GLY A 39 -31.32 12.13 38.92
C GLY A 39 -31.36 11.03 37.85
N THR A 40 -31.06 11.35 36.59
CA THR A 40 -31.02 10.38 35.47
C THR A 40 -29.61 9.87 35.18
N PHE A 41 -29.48 8.76 34.44
CA PHE A 41 -28.18 8.23 34.01
C PHE A 41 -27.82 8.56 32.55
N LYS A 42 -28.85 8.68 31.70
CA LYS A 42 -28.81 8.86 30.24
C LYS A 42 -28.01 7.75 29.54
N PRO A 43 -28.47 6.49 29.61
CA PRO A 43 -27.71 5.32 29.15
C PRO A 43 -27.33 5.37 27.67
N ASP A 44 -28.16 5.97 26.83
CA ASP A 44 -27.97 6.02 25.37
C ASP A 44 -27.17 7.24 24.88
N ASN A 45 -26.83 8.18 25.77
CA ASN A 45 -26.00 9.31 25.38
C ASN A 45 -24.55 8.86 25.11
N PRO A 46 -23.85 9.47 24.13
CA PRO A 46 -22.43 9.23 23.93
C PRO A 46 -21.64 9.67 25.16
N MET A 47 -20.60 8.93 25.51
CA MET A 47 -19.66 9.29 26.56
C MET A 47 -18.47 10.05 25.98
N THR A 48 -18.03 11.10 26.66
CA THR A 48 -16.86 11.88 26.25
C THR A 48 -15.53 11.18 26.59
N ARG A 49 -14.44 11.55 25.89
CA ARG A 49 -13.10 11.02 26.20
C ARG A 49 -12.65 11.37 27.61
N ALA A 50 -12.96 12.58 28.08
CA ALA A 50 -12.65 13.02 29.44
C ALA A 50 -13.39 12.23 30.52
N GLU A 51 -14.69 11.94 30.30
CA GLU A 51 -15.45 11.08 31.18
C GLU A 51 -14.88 9.66 31.20
N PHE A 52 -14.58 9.09 30.02
CA PHE A 52 -14.02 7.75 29.93
C PHE A 52 -12.68 7.63 30.66
N ALA A 53 -11.74 8.56 30.44
CA ALA A 53 -10.46 8.62 31.13
C ALA A 53 -10.62 8.72 32.66
N THR A 54 -11.53 9.58 33.11
CA THR A 54 -11.83 9.75 34.54
C THR A 54 -12.37 8.46 35.17
N LEU A 55 -13.32 7.81 34.51
CA LEU A 55 -13.90 6.55 34.99
C LEU A 55 -12.86 5.44 35.02
N LEU A 56 -12.03 5.31 33.99
CA LEU A 56 -10.99 4.29 33.93
C LEU A 56 -9.99 4.43 35.08
N ILE A 57 -9.49 5.65 35.35
CA ILE A 57 -8.59 5.92 36.48
C ILE A 57 -9.25 5.61 37.83
N ASN A 58 -10.53 5.94 37.99
CA ASN A 58 -11.27 5.61 39.21
C ASN A 58 -11.46 4.09 39.38
N CYS A 59 -11.81 3.37 38.32
CA CYS A 59 -11.92 1.91 38.32
C CYS A 59 -10.58 1.24 38.64
N MET A 60 -9.46 1.86 38.23
CA MET A 60 -8.11 1.40 38.57
C MET A 60 -7.72 1.68 40.03
N GLY A 61 -8.55 2.42 40.79
CA GLY A 61 -8.31 2.79 42.18
C GLY A 61 -7.22 3.85 42.36
N LEU A 62 -6.88 4.59 41.30
CA LEU A 62 -5.78 5.54 41.30
C LEU A 62 -6.24 6.93 41.74
N THR A 63 -5.38 7.61 42.49
CA THR A 63 -5.57 9.03 42.81
C THR A 63 -4.75 9.86 41.81
N PRO A 64 -5.37 10.71 40.98
CA PRO A 64 -4.66 11.47 39.97
C PRO A 64 -3.68 12.47 40.58
N ALA A 65 -2.45 12.49 40.08
CA ALA A 65 -1.46 13.49 40.47
C ALA A 65 -1.76 14.86 39.83
N VAL A 66 -1.36 15.94 40.51
CA VAL A 66 -1.40 17.30 39.93
C VAL A 66 -0.06 17.55 39.24
N LEU A 67 -0.06 17.62 37.91
CA LEU A 67 1.14 17.92 37.13
C LEU A 67 1.28 19.44 36.89
N ASN A 68 2.51 19.94 36.95
CA ASN A 68 2.82 21.36 36.71
C ASN A 68 2.65 21.76 35.23
N ALA A 69 2.86 20.81 34.31
CA ALA A 69 2.60 20.97 32.87
C ALA A 69 1.54 19.93 32.44
N GLY A 70 0.59 20.33 31.60
CA GLY A 70 -0.49 19.44 31.13
C GLY A 70 -0.06 18.63 29.91
N SER A 71 -0.60 17.41 29.76
CA SER A 71 -0.21 16.48 28.70
C SER A 71 -0.85 16.77 27.34
N PHE A 72 -1.94 17.53 27.30
CA PHE A 72 -2.62 17.96 26.08
C PHE A 72 -2.85 19.47 26.10
N LYS A 73 -2.70 20.12 24.94
CA LYS A 73 -2.82 21.59 24.82
C LYS A 73 -4.23 22.08 25.14
N ASP A 74 -5.26 21.30 24.81
CA ASP A 74 -6.67 21.63 24.93
C ASP A 74 -7.31 21.24 26.28
N THR A 75 -6.53 20.71 27.23
CA THR A 75 -7.04 20.30 28.56
C THR A 75 -6.65 21.26 29.68
N GLY A 76 -5.95 22.35 29.40
CA GLY A 76 -5.30 23.22 30.39
C GLY A 76 -6.19 23.65 31.58
N THR A 77 -7.44 24.06 31.33
CA THR A 77 -8.42 24.44 32.38
C THR A 77 -9.56 23.44 32.52
N HIS A 78 -9.47 22.28 31.86
CA HIS A 78 -10.54 21.30 31.80
C HIS A 78 -10.69 20.57 33.14
N TRP A 79 -11.93 20.30 33.57
CA TRP A 79 -12.22 19.69 34.88
C TRP A 79 -11.57 18.28 35.04
N ALA A 80 -11.44 17.56 33.93
CA ALA A 80 -10.84 16.23 33.88
C ALA A 80 -9.31 16.25 33.73
N ARG A 81 -8.66 17.41 33.65
CA ARG A 81 -7.22 17.53 33.33
C ARG A 81 -6.35 16.58 34.15
N LYS A 82 -6.52 16.58 35.48
CA LYS A 82 -5.73 15.71 36.37
C LYS A 82 -5.90 14.21 36.08
N TYR A 83 -7.08 13.78 35.62
CA TYR A 83 -7.34 12.38 35.28
C TYR A 83 -6.74 12.03 33.92
N ILE A 84 -6.82 12.94 32.96
CA ILE A 84 -6.19 12.80 31.64
C ILE A 84 -4.67 12.79 31.76
N ASP A 85 -4.11 13.69 32.56
CA ASP A 85 -2.67 13.73 32.84
C ASP A 85 -2.22 12.43 33.52
N GLU A 86 -3.05 11.88 34.41
CA GLU A 86 -2.80 10.59 35.04
C GLU A 86 -2.87 9.42 34.04
N THR A 87 -3.79 9.39 33.06
CA THR A 87 -3.79 8.32 32.04
C THR A 87 -2.54 8.36 31.16
N VAL A 88 -1.99 9.55 30.89
CA VAL A 88 -0.70 9.70 30.20
C VAL A 88 0.45 9.19 31.08
N ARG A 89 0.45 9.55 32.37
CA ARG A 89 1.39 9.02 33.38
C ARG A 89 1.21 7.52 33.62
N GLN A 90 0.09 6.92 33.24
CA GLN A 90 -0.14 5.47 33.28
C GLN A 90 0.15 4.79 31.92
N GLY A 91 0.61 5.52 30.90
CA GLY A 91 0.92 4.95 29.58
C GLY A 91 -0.33 4.39 28.87
N ILE A 92 -1.50 4.89 29.26
CA ILE A 92 -2.80 4.51 28.71
C ILE A 92 -3.13 5.39 27.51
N LEU A 93 -2.95 6.71 27.68
CA LEU A 93 -3.02 7.69 26.61
C LEU A 93 -1.62 8.12 26.19
N PHE A 94 -1.41 8.20 24.89
CA PHE A 94 -0.19 8.79 24.33
C PHE A 94 -0.57 10.06 23.58
N PRO A 95 -0.03 11.23 23.95
CA PRO A 95 -0.31 12.47 23.23
C PRO A 95 -0.04 12.40 21.72
N SER A 96 0.92 11.57 21.30
CA SER A 96 1.24 11.31 19.89
C SER A 96 0.10 10.67 19.09
N GLU A 97 -0.91 10.08 19.74
CA GLU A 97 -2.08 9.49 19.08
C GLU A 97 -3.23 10.48 18.89
N TYR A 98 -3.14 11.67 19.48
CA TYR A 98 -4.17 12.71 19.43
C TYR A 98 -3.53 14.05 19.02
N THR A 99 -3.03 14.07 17.78
CA THR A 99 -2.18 15.14 17.22
C THR A 99 -2.87 16.51 17.17
N ALA A 100 -4.20 16.54 17.04
CA ALA A 100 -5.01 17.76 17.09
C ALA A 100 -5.43 18.21 18.51
N GLY A 101 -4.96 17.52 19.55
CA GLY A 101 -5.48 17.62 20.92
C GLY A 101 -6.43 16.49 21.26
N LEU A 102 -6.70 16.28 22.55
CA LEU A 102 -7.54 15.15 22.99
C LEU A 102 -9.01 15.32 22.57
N VAL A 103 -9.46 16.56 22.39
CA VAL A 103 -10.86 16.96 22.27
C VAL A 103 -11.66 16.34 23.43
N PRO A 104 -11.39 16.77 24.69
CA PRO A 104 -11.82 16.06 25.89
C PRO A 104 -13.35 15.89 26.01
N ASP A 105 -14.13 16.85 25.51
CA ASP A 105 -15.59 16.82 25.47
C ASP A 105 -16.16 16.14 24.21
N GLY A 106 -15.31 15.69 23.30
CA GLY A 106 -15.70 14.88 22.15
C GLY A 106 -16.00 13.44 22.57
N PRO A 107 -16.85 12.71 21.83
CA PRO A 107 -17.21 11.34 22.15
C PRO A 107 -16.02 10.38 22.00
N ILE A 108 -15.94 9.38 22.87
CA ILE A 108 -14.95 8.29 22.79
C ILE A 108 -15.37 7.27 21.73
N LYS A 109 -14.44 6.92 20.83
CA LYS A 109 -14.65 5.87 19.82
C LYS A 109 -14.36 4.49 20.39
N ARG A 110 -14.99 3.47 19.82
CA ARG A 110 -14.77 2.07 20.24
C ARG A 110 -13.33 1.61 20.11
N SER A 111 -12.64 2.02 19.04
CA SER A 111 -11.22 1.73 18.82
C SER A 111 -10.30 2.36 19.88
N GLU A 112 -10.54 3.62 20.22
CA GLU A 112 -9.82 4.36 21.27
C GLU A 112 -10.03 3.70 22.63
N ALA A 113 -11.27 3.35 22.98
CA ALA A 113 -11.59 2.66 24.21
C ALA A 113 -10.88 1.29 24.31
N SER A 114 -10.83 0.52 23.23
CA SER A 114 -10.07 -0.75 23.17
C SER A 114 -8.61 -0.55 23.53
N ALA A 115 -7.93 0.44 22.93
CA ALA A 115 -6.53 0.73 23.22
C ALA A 115 -6.33 1.12 24.69
N MET A 116 -7.16 2.03 25.20
CA MET A 116 -7.07 2.48 26.60
C MET A 116 -7.28 1.33 27.59
N LEU A 117 -8.26 0.46 27.37
CA LEU A 117 -8.56 -0.66 28.28
C LEU A 117 -7.46 -1.73 28.28
N VAL A 118 -6.98 -2.11 27.10
CA VAL A 118 -5.89 -3.09 26.97
C VAL A 118 -4.63 -2.57 27.65
N ARG A 119 -4.28 -1.30 27.43
CA ARG A 119 -3.14 -0.65 28.09
C ARG A 119 -3.34 -0.56 29.59
N ALA A 120 -4.54 -0.21 30.06
CA ALA A 120 -4.84 -0.14 31.48
C ALA A 120 -4.73 -1.49 32.22
N LEU A 121 -4.93 -2.61 31.51
CA LEU A 121 -4.65 -3.96 32.01
C LEU A 121 -3.16 -4.34 31.98
N GLY A 122 -2.29 -3.51 31.39
CA GLY A 122 -0.89 -3.87 31.13
C GLY A 122 -0.71 -4.91 30.02
N GLU A 123 -1.77 -5.15 29.24
CA GLU A 123 -1.78 -6.11 28.14
C GLU A 123 -1.19 -5.50 26.87
N LYS A 124 -0.56 -6.35 26.05
CA LYS A 124 0.10 -5.91 24.80
C LYS A 124 -0.88 -5.97 23.62
N PRO A 125 -0.76 -5.08 22.62
CA PRO A 125 -1.50 -5.22 21.37
C PRO A 125 -1.19 -6.57 20.71
N ASP A 126 -2.15 -7.10 19.96
CA ASP A 126 -2.01 -8.39 19.29
C ASP A 126 -2.10 -8.21 17.77
N ASN A 127 -0.98 -8.39 17.08
CA ASN A 127 -0.87 -8.26 15.63
C ASN A 127 -1.22 -9.55 14.87
N GLY A 128 -1.76 -10.57 15.55
CA GLY A 128 -2.21 -11.80 14.93
C GLY A 128 -3.48 -11.62 14.08
N GLN A 129 -4.00 -12.73 13.57
CA GLN A 129 -5.20 -12.74 12.73
C GLN A 129 -6.39 -12.06 13.43
N LEU A 130 -6.96 -11.04 12.78
CA LEU A 130 -8.13 -10.33 13.29
C LEU A 130 -9.35 -11.29 13.38
N PRO A 131 -10.23 -11.11 14.39
CA PRO A 131 -11.50 -11.81 14.43
C PRO A 131 -12.31 -11.56 13.15
N PRO A 132 -13.15 -12.51 12.71
CA PRO A 132 -13.88 -12.43 11.45
C PRO A 132 -15.07 -11.46 11.54
N PHE A 133 -14.79 -10.19 11.80
CA PHE A 133 -15.79 -9.13 11.84
C PHE A 133 -16.36 -8.90 10.45
N THR A 134 -17.66 -8.61 10.36
CA THR A 134 -18.33 -8.34 9.06
C THR A 134 -17.92 -7.00 8.46
N ASP A 135 -17.40 -6.07 9.28
CA ASP A 135 -16.81 -4.78 8.91
C ASP A 135 -15.28 -4.80 8.99
N LEU A 136 -14.64 -5.94 8.69
CA LEU A 136 -13.19 -6.15 8.80
C LEU A 136 -12.37 -5.03 8.16
N SER A 137 -12.78 -4.52 6.99
CA SER A 137 -12.07 -3.43 6.31
C SER A 137 -11.97 -2.14 7.15
N GLN A 138 -13.01 -1.81 7.91
CA GLN A 138 -12.96 -0.65 8.84
C GLN A 138 -12.04 -0.94 10.02
N VAL A 139 -12.01 -2.19 10.50
CA VAL A 139 -11.11 -2.61 11.58
C VAL A 139 -9.66 -2.53 11.11
N GLU A 140 -9.37 -2.95 9.89
CA GLU A 140 -8.03 -2.91 9.29
C GLU A 140 -7.49 -1.49 9.07
N GLN A 141 -8.39 -0.53 8.81
CA GLN A 141 -8.09 0.91 8.70
C GLN A 141 -7.83 1.59 10.03
N SER A 142 -8.24 0.99 11.15
CA SER A 142 -8.03 1.59 12.48
C SER A 142 -6.58 1.39 12.94
N ASP A 143 -5.90 2.47 13.32
CA ASP A 143 -4.57 2.43 13.96
C ASP A 143 -4.55 1.54 15.21
N TYR A 144 -5.69 1.40 15.87
CA TYR A 144 -5.87 0.54 17.05
C TYR A 144 -6.24 -0.92 16.76
N LYS A 145 -6.15 -1.42 15.52
CA LYS A 145 -6.59 -2.78 15.14
C LYS A 145 -6.02 -3.91 16.01
N ALA A 146 -4.75 -3.81 16.37
CA ALA A 146 -4.10 -4.79 17.24
C ALA A 146 -4.62 -4.73 18.69
N PHE A 147 -5.04 -3.55 19.16
CA PHE A 147 -5.71 -3.39 20.45
C PHE A 147 -7.17 -3.85 20.39
N ILE A 148 -7.85 -3.66 19.26
CA ILE A 148 -9.20 -4.20 19.01
C ILE A 148 -9.18 -5.72 19.13
N LYS A 149 -8.21 -6.38 18.48
CA LYS A 149 -8.01 -7.82 18.60
C LYS A 149 -7.79 -8.26 20.05
N ARG A 150 -6.81 -7.67 20.74
CA ARG A 150 -6.52 -8.02 22.13
C ARG A 150 -7.74 -7.80 23.03
N ALA A 151 -8.48 -6.71 22.85
CA ALA A 151 -9.71 -6.43 23.61
C ALA A 151 -10.82 -7.47 23.33
N PHE A 152 -10.90 -7.96 22.10
CA PHE A 152 -11.82 -9.05 21.73
C PHE A 152 -11.43 -10.36 22.42
N ASP A 153 -10.15 -10.75 22.36
CA ASP A 153 -9.63 -11.98 22.95
C ASP A 153 -9.80 -11.99 24.48
N LEU A 154 -9.59 -10.85 25.12
CA LEU A 154 -9.84 -10.63 26.55
C LEU A 154 -11.33 -10.53 26.90
N ARG A 155 -12.23 -10.60 25.91
CA ARG A 155 -13.69 -10.49 26.07
C ARG A 155 -14.19 -9.13 26.60
N LEU A 156 -13.35 -8.10 26.55
CA LEU A 156 -13.71 -6.71 26.90
C LEU A 156 -14.71 -6.13 25.88
N LEU A 157 -14.46 -6.32 24.58
CA LEU A 157 -15.33 -5.88 23.49
C LEU A 157 -15.49 -6.98 22.41
N GLN A 158 -16.61 -7.70 22.41
CA GLN A 158 -16.84 -8.90 21.57
C GLN A 158 -17.59 -8.63 20.23
N GLY A 159 -17.62 -7.38 19.75
CA GLY A 159 -18.42 -6.98 18.58
C GLY A 159 -19.93 -6.87 18.86
N TYR A 160 -20.70 -6.44 17.85
CA TYR A 160 -22.16 -6.35 17.88
C TYR A 160 -22.81 -7.66 17.42
N PRO A 161 -24.09 -7.91 17.73
CA PRO A 161 -24.79 -9.13 17.31
C PRO A 161 -24.80 -9.39 15.79
N GLY A 162 -24.66 -8.36 14.96
CA GLY A 162 -24.56 -8.47 13.50
C GLY A 162 -23.18 -8.86 12.97
N GLY A 163 -22.22 -9.12 13.86
CA GLY A 163 -20.85 -9.48 13.53
C GLY A 163 -19.92 -8.29 13.31
N GLU A 164 -20.40 -7.05 13.34
CA GLU A 164 -19.55 -5.86 13.19
C GLU A 164 -18.81 -5.50 14.48
N PHE A 165 -17.61 -4.93 14.39
CA PHE A 165 -16.94 -4.29 15.52
C PHE A 165 -17.29 -2.80 15.67
N LYS A 166 -17.43 -2.08 14.54
CA LYS A 166 -17.68 -0.64 14.39
C LYS A 166 -16.62 0.25 15.06
N PRO A 167 -15.36 0.22 14.61
CA PRO A 167 -14.24 0.86 15.31
C PRO A 167 -14.38 2.38 15.47
N PHE A 168 -14.93 3.07 14.48
CA PHE A 168 -15.05 4.52 14.46
C PHE A 168 -16.35 5.06 15.07
N THR A 169 -17.22 4.16 15.56
CA THR A 169 -18.49 4.54 16.20
C THR A 169 -18.28 4.94 17.65
N ASP A 170 -19.00 5.97 18.06
CA ASP A 170 -18.97 6.52 19.42
C ASP A 170 -19.64 5.56 20.41
N MET A 171 -19.12 5.50 21.64
CA MET A 171 -19.66 4.62 22.68
C MET A 171 -20.70 5.33 23.54
N THR A 172 -21.83 4.67 23.78
CA THR A 172 -22.83 5.16 24.74
C THR A 172 -22.41 4.90 26.18
N ARG A 173 -22.98 5.66 27.13
CA ARG A 173 -22.71 5.48 28.56
C ARG A 173 -23.06 4.07 29.06
N ALA A 174 -24.12 3.47 28.54
CA ALA A 174 -24.48 2.07 28.82
C ALA A 174 -23.43 1.07 28.32
N GLN A 175 -22.91 1.28 27.11
CA GLN A 175 -21.84 0.43 26.56
C GLN A 175 -20.56 0.55 27.38
N VAL A 176 -20.16 1.77 27.75
CA VAL A 176 -19.00 1.97 28.63
C VAL A 176 -19.21 1.32 29.99
N ALA A 177 -20.40 1.42 30.59
CA ALA A 177 -20.68 0.80 31.89
C ALA A 177 -20.52 -0.73 31.85
N LYS A 178 -21.01 -1.38 30.79
CA LYS A 178 -20.80 -2.81 30.57
C LYS A 178 -19.31 -3.13 30.45
N VAL A 179 -18.59 -2.42 29.58
CA VAL A 179 -17.18 -2.70 29.29
C VAL A 179 -16.28 -2.45 30.50
N LEU A 180 -16.52 -1.41 31.29
CA LEU A 180 -15.77 -1.16 32.53
C LEU A 180 -16.09 -2.20 33.61
N THR A 181 -17.30 -2.76 33.63
CA THR A 181 -17.63 -3.89 34.52
C THR A 181 -16.78 -5.10 34.15
N ASP A 182 -16.68 -5.43 32.85
CA ASP A 182 -15.81 -6.53 32.39
C ASP A 182 -14.34 -6.25 32.69
N PHE A 183 -13.86 -5.02 32.47
CA PHE A 183 -12.52 -4.59 32.84
C PHE A 183 -12.22 -4.85 34.31
N LEU A 184 -13.14 -4.50 35.22
CA LEU A 184 -12.98 -4.74 36.66
C LEU A 184 -12.92 -6.22 37.03
N THR A 185 -13.45 -7.13 36.20
CA THR A 185 -13.29 -8.58 36.43
C THR A 185 -11.89 -9.08 36.09
N LEU A 186 -11.20 -8.40 35.17
CA LEU A 186 -9.85 -8.75 34.73
C LEU A 186 -8.77 -7.97 35.48
N TYR A 187 -9.11 -6.78 35.96
CA TYR A 187 -8.18 -5.88 36.64
C TYR A 187 -7.92 -6.35 38.08
N THR A 188 -6.73 -6.90 38.33
CA THR A 188 -6.32 -7.47 39.62
C THR A 188 -5.67 -6.46 40.58
N GLY A 189 -5.67 -5.16 40.25
CA GLY A 189 -5.20 -4.11 41.15
C GLY A 189 -3.72 -3.76 41.09
N THR A 190 -3.04 -4.02 39.98
CA THR A 190 -1.73 -3.42 39.69
C THR A 190 -1.74 -2.78 38.31
N ALA A 191 -2.03 -1.49 38.26
CA ALA A 191 -1.86 -0.67 37.05
C ALA A 191 -0.41 -0.72 36.52
N PRO A 192 -0.19 -0.68 35.19
CA PRO A 192 1.11 -0.32 34.64
C PRO A 192 1.43 1.16 34.95
N GLN A 193 2.52 1.41 35.68
CA GLN A 193 3.07 2.75 35.92
C GLN A 193 3.95 3.20 34.73
N PRO A 194 3.79 4.42 34.20
CA PRO A 194 4.96 5.30 34.02
C PRO A 194 4.91 6.58 34.86
N GLY A 195 5.25 6.45 36.13
CA GLY A 195 6.56 6.99 36.45
C GLY A 195 7.53 5.89 36.10
N LEU A 196 8.43 6.07 35.12
CA LEU A 196 9.62 5.23 35.12
C LEU A 196 10.42 5.61 36.37
N SER A 197 10.04 5.01 37.50
CA SER A 197 11.04 4.67 38.50
C SER A 197 11.91 3.65 37.80
N VAL A 198 12.91 4.12 37.04
CA VAL A 198 13.95 3.23 36.54
C VAL A 198 14.65 2.70 37.79
N SER A 199 14.24 1.51 38.20
CA SER A 199 14.86 0.78 39.29
C SER A 199 15.86 -0.19 38.70
N GLY A 200 16.95 -0.45 39.41
CA GLY A 200 18.04 -1.28 38.91
C GLY A 200 19.38 -0.60 39.11
N ASP A 201 20.42 -1.21 38.55
CA ASP A 201 21.79 -0.73 38.71
C ASP A 201 22.08 0.49 37.83
N ILE A 202 21.38 0.62 36.70
CA ILE A 202 21.61 1.68 35.70
C ILE A 202 20.50 2.73 35.77
N SER A 203 20.88 4.00 35.87
CA SER A 203 19.96 5.15 35.90
C SER A 203 20.09 6.06 34.66
N SER A 204 21.13 5.87 33.84
CA SER A 204 21.37 6.67 32.64
C SER A 204 22.07 5.86 31.55
N ILE A 205 21.88 6.25 30.29
CA ILE A 205 22.57 5.68 29.14
C ILE A 205 23.46 6.76 28.52
N ALA A 206 24.71 6.43 28.18
CA ALA A 206 25.62 7.31 27.47
C ALA A 206 25.84 6.83 26.03
N ILE A 207 25.84 7.77 25.08
CA ILE A 207 26.10 7.53 23.66
C ILE A 207 27.08 8.61 23.21
N GLY A 208 28.28 8.22 22.78
CA GLY A 208 29.34 9.20 22.48
C GLY A 208 29.71 10.04 23.71
N GLU A 209 29.64 11.37 23.59
CA GLU A 209 29.88 12.32 24.68
C GLU A 209 28.61 12.68 25.48
N GLU A 210 27.44 12.24 25.02
CA GLU A 210 26.16 12.57 25.64
C GLU A 210 25.71 11.53 26.66
N GLN A 211 25.04 11.99 27.72
CA GLN A 211 24.50 11.13 28.76
C GLN A 211 23.04 11.47 29.05
N TYR A 212 22.16 10.50 28.84
CA TYR A 212 20.72 10.62 28.98
C TYR A 212 20.24 9.99 30.29
N GLN A 213 19.61 10.79 31.14
CA GLN A 213 18.97 10.30 32.37
C GLN A 213 17.66 9.60 32.01
N LEU A 214 17.52 8.31 32.34
CA LEU A 214 16.35 7.51 31.92
C LEU A 214 15.03 7.95 32.57
N SER A 215 15.10 8.74 33.64
CA SER A 215 13.94 9.39 34.26
C SER A 215 13.41 10.58 33.46
N GLN A 216 14.19 11.11 32.51
CA GLN A 216 13.87 12.26 31.68
C GLN A 216 13.76 11.90 30.20
N TYR A 217 14.59 10.96 29.75
CA TYR A 217 14.70 10.50 28.38
C TYR A 217 14.33 9.01 28.32
N PRO A 218 13.07 8.67 28.01
CA PRO A 218 12.67 7.28 27.84
C PRO A 218 13.51 6.62 26.74
N ALA A 219 13.99 5.41 27.04
CA ALA A 219 14.74 4.60 26.10
C ALA A 219 13.94 3.36 25.70
N THR A 220 14.17 2.84 24.51
CA THR A 220 13.62 1.56 24.03
C THR A 220 14.75 0.74 23.43
N PHE A 221 14.89 -0.52 23.83
CA PHE A 221 15.79 -1.46 23.15
C PHE A 221 15.02 -2.21 22.07
N LYS A 222 15.56 -2.29 20.84
CA LYS A 222 15.04 -3.18 19.79
C LYS A 222 15.88 -4.45 19.73
N PHE A 223 15.27 -5.58 20.12
CA PHE A 223 15.83 -6.92 20.02
C PHE A 223 15.25 -7.63 18.80
N ALA A 224 15.97 -7.65 17.68
CA ALA A 224 15.43 -8.08 16.39
C ALA A 224 14.07 -7.38 16.13
N TYR A 225 12.96 -8.12 16.09
CA TYR A 225 11.62 -7.58 15.85
C TYR A 225 10.88 -7.06 17.11
N SER A 226 11.51 -7.11 18.29
CA SER A 226 10.87 -6.73 19.56
C SER A 226 11.35 -5.38 20.07
N SER A 227 10.45 -4.40 20.17
CA SER A 227 10.72 -3.11 20.84
C SER A 227 10.37 -3.21 22.33
N VAL A 228 11.34 -2.94 23.19
CA VAL A 228 11.26 -3.10 24.65
C VAL A 228 11.53 -1.74 25.32
N PRO A 229 10.48 -1.00 25.70
CA PRO A 229 10.62 0.24 26.47
C PRO A 229 11.31 -0.04 27.80
N VAL A 230 12.27 0.79 28.19
CA VAL A 230 13.08 0.58 29.38
C VAL A 230 12.31 0.96 30.64
N THR A 231 12.06 -0.01 31.53
CA THR A 231 11.50 0.18 32.87
C THR A 231 12.47 -0.15 34.00
N SER A 232 13.41 -1.05 33.76
CA SER A 232 14.54 -1.33 34.65
C SER A 232 15.72 -1.85 33.84
N ILE A 233 16.93 -1.56 34.31
CA ILE A 233 18.15 -2.16 33.76
C ILE A 233 19.01 -2.61 34.94
N THR A 234 19.30 -3.89 35.01
CA THR A 234 20.18 -4.51 36.01
C THR A 234 21.39 -5.13 35.31
N VAL A 235 22.54 -5.11 35.97
CA VAL A 235 23.78 -5.66 35.43
C VAL A 235 24.33 -6.69 36.40
N SER A 236 24.48 -7.93 35.93
CA SER A 236 25.13 -9.00 36.69
C SER A 236 26.02 -9.81 35.77
N ASP A 237 27.25 -10.11 36.20
CA ASP A 237 28.16 -11.04 35.50
C ASP A 237 28.37 -10.72 34.01
N GLY A 238 28.48 -9.43 33.65
CA GLY A 238 28.70 -8.98 32.27
C GLY A 238 27.46 -9.00 31.37
N GLN A 239 26.30 -9.36 31.92
CA GLN A 239 25.00 -9.36 31.25
C GLN A 239 24.17 -8.15 31.69
N VAL A 240 23.52 -7.53 30.71
CA VAL A 240 22.55 -6.46 30.90
C VAL A 240 21.17 -7.08 30.78
N THR A 241 20.34 -6.93 31.80
CA THR A 241 18.95 -7.39 31.80
C THR A 241 18.02 -6.19 31.84
N VAL A 242 17.22 -6.03 30.78
CA VAL A 242 16.20 -5.01 30.62
C VAL A 242 14.85 -5.58 31.09
N ASN A 243 14.18 -4.85 31.97
CA ASN A 243 12.86 -5.17 32.52
C ASN A 243 12.78 -6.55 33.19
N GLY A 244 13.91 -7.07 33.67
CA GLY A 244 14.03 -8.40 34.28
C GLY A 244 13.90 -9.58 33.32
N ASN A 245 13.66 -9.36 32.02
CA ASN A 245 13.27 -10.41 31.08
C ASN A 245 14.10 -10.48 29.81
N TYR A 246 14.72 -9.37 29.40
CA TYR A 246 15.47 -9.29 28.15
C TYR A 246 16.95 -9.13 28.46
N THR A 247 17.73 -10.16 28.20
CA THR A 247 19.13 -10.19 28.57
C THR A 247 20.02 -10.22 27.35
N PHE A 248 21.07 -9.42 27.37
CA PHE A 248 22.13 -9.44 26.36
C PHE A 248 23.49 -9.27 27.01
N PHE A 249 24.54 -9.71 26.31
CA PHE A 249 25.91 -9.51 26.78
C PHE A 249 26.44 -8.15 26.34
N THR A 250 27.24 -7.54 27.20
CA THR A 250 27.89 -6.25 26.92
C THR A 250 28.83 -6.28 25.70
N ASP A 251 29.46 -7.42 25.44
CA ASP A 251 30.42 -7.61 24.35
C ASP A 251 30.03 -8.81 23.46
N SER A 252 28.85 -8.74 22.81
CA SER A 252 28.48 -9.74 21.81
C SER A 252 28.94 -9.28 20.42
N SER A 253 29.82 -10.06 19.78
CA SER A 253 30.27 -9.85 18.40
C SER A 253 29.19 -10.08 17.33
N LEU A 254 27.97 -10.46 17.74
CA LEU A 254 26.83 -10.78 16.88
C LEU A 254 25.53 -10.32 17.56
N GLY A 255 25.01 -9.15 17.16
CA GLY A 255 23.61 -8.78 17.41
C GLY A 255 23.31 -8.16 18.78
N ASN A 256 24.02 -7.08 19.15
CA ASN A 256 23.56 -6.22 20.24
C ASN A 256 22.19 -5.60 19.89
N PRO A 257 21.30 -5.40 20.88
CA PRO A 257 20.05 -4.70 20.63
C PRO A 257 20.31 -3.26 20.19
N GLN A 258 19.52 -2.78 19.23
CA GLN A 258 19.52 -1.37 18.87
C GLN A 258 18.89 -0.55 20.00
N LEU A 259 19.21 0.74 20.04
CA LEU A 259 18.74 1.64 21.08
C LEU A 259 18.01 2.81 20.45
N VAL A 260 16.76 3.02 20.87
CA VAL A 260 16.02 4.25 20.60
C VAL A 260 16.08 5.15 21.83
N ILE A 261 16.58 6.37 21.66
CA ILE A 261 16.52 7.41 22.67
C ILE A 261 16.45 8.78 21.99
N ASN A 262 15.64 9.69 22.53
CA ASN A 262 15.46 11.04 21.96
C ASN A 262 15.07 11.03 20.45
N ASN A 263 14.20 10.10 20.04
CA ASN A 263 13.77 9.85 18.65
C ASN A 263 14.85 9.41 17.65
N ASN A 264 16.05 9.11 18.13
CA ASN A 264 17.15 8.57 17.32
C ASN A 264 17.24 7.06 17.53
N LEU A 265 17.43 6.31 16.44
CA LEU A 265 17.69 4.87 16.46
C LEU A 265 19.19 4.64 16.24
N TYR A 266 19.82 3.93 17.16
CA TYR A 266 21.24 3.62 17.09
C TYR A 266 21.44 2.11 16.95
N SER A 267 22.14 1.72 15.89
CA SER A 267 22.73 0.38 15.81
C SER A 267 23.97 0.37 16.70
N ILE A 268 24.09 -0.60 17.61
CA ILE A 268 25.12 -0.59 18.64
C ILE A 268 26.13 -1.70 18.41
N SER A 269 27.41 -1.35 18.33
CA SER A 269 28.50 -2.32 18.17
C SER A 269 28.85 -3.05 19.47
N LYS A 270 28.70 -2.39 20.62
CA LYS A 270 28.92 -2.95 21.96
C LYS A 270 28.30 -2.08 23.05
N TYR A 271 28.07 -2.67 24.21
CA TYR A 271 27.72 -1.95 25.42
C TYR A 271 28.79 -2.13 26.50
N THR A 272 29.00 -1.15 27.38
CA THR A 272 29.80 -1.32 28.59
C THR A 272 29.10 -0.68 29.78
N VAL A 273 29.56 -0.98 30.98
CA VAL A 273 28.95 -0.48 32.20
C VAL A 273 29.99 0.29 33.01
N ASN A 274 29.65 1.53 33.39
CA ASN A 274 30.46 2.38 34.25
C ASN A 274 29.60 2.91 35.41
N GLY A 275 29.67 2.24 36.55
CA GLY A 275 28.81 2.56 37.70
C GLY A 275 27.33 2.40 37.37
N LYS A 276 26.56 3.49 37.43
CA LYS A 276 25.13 3.52 37.09
C LYS A 276 24.84 3.93 35.64
N VAL A 277 25.87 3.92 34.79
CA VAL A 277 25.78 4.34 33.39
C VAL A 277 26.00 3.13 32.49
N LEU A 278 25.05 2.85 31.61
CA LEU A 278 25.25 1.93 30.49
C LEU A 278 25.77 2.75 29.30
N VAL A 279 26.96 2.43 28.82
CA VAL A 279 27.61 3.12 27.71
C VAL A 279 27.37 2.33 26.44
N ALA A 280 26.74 2.93 25.44
CA ALA A 280 26.48 2.33 24.13
C ALA A 280 27.47 2.90 23.10
N PHE A 281 28.06 2.03 22.30
CA PHE A 281 28.99 2.42 21.23
C PHE A 281 28.28 2.30 19.89
N PRO A 282 27.77 3.41 19.32
CA PRO A 282 27.01 3.37 18.08
C PRO A 282 27.90 2.96 16.90
N GLU A 283 27.35 2.16 16.00
CA GLU A 283 27.91 1.77 14.70
C GLU A 283 27.31 2.64 13.59
N SER A 284 25.98 2.79 13.60
CA SER A 284 25.25 3.72 12.76
C SER A 284 24.11 4.39 13.54
N HIS A 285 23.64 5.51 13.00
CA HIS A 285 22.62 6.37 13.57
C HIS A 285 21.59 6.65 12.49
N THR A 286 20.33 6.31 12.74
CA THR A 286 19.18 6.62 11.87
C THR A 286 18.09 7.34 12.67
N ILE A 287 17.05 7.78 11.98
CA ILE A 287 15.89 8.43 12.60
C ILE A 287 14.82 7.38 12.90
N ASP A 288 14.35 7.29 14.15
CA ASP A 288 13.26 6.36 14.51
C ASP A 288 11.90 6.94 14.13
N SER A 289 11.77 8.27 14.24
CA SER A 289 10.52 8.98 13.97
C SER A 289 10.74 10.46 13.71
N LEU A 290 9.82 11.04 12.95
CA LEU A 290 9.82 12.44 12.54
C LEU A 290 8.60 13.15 13.12
N GLU A 291 8.75 14.35 13.68
CA GLU A 291 7.62 15.14 14.20
C GLU A 291 7.42 16.41 13.37
N VAL A 292 6.27 16.57 12.71
CA VAL A 292 5.95 17.76 11.91
C VAL A 292 4.53 18.20 12.19
N SER A 293 4.35 19.49 12.46
CA SER A 293 3.02 20.09 12.69
C SER A 293 2.20 19.38 13.78
N GLY A 294 2.85 18.75 14.78
CA GLY A 294 2.21 18.03 15.88
C GLY A 294 1.86 16.56 15.59
N TYR A 295 2.22 16.03 14.43
CA TYR A 295 2.11 14.63 14.06
C TYR A 295 3.46 13.93 14.19
N LYS A 296 3.46 12.70 14.72
CA LYS A 296 4.65 11.85 14.80
C LYS A 296 4.56 10.72 13.78
N TYR A 297 5.50 10.69 12.85
CA TYR A 297 5.57 9.72 11.76
C TYR A 297 6.66 8.69 12.08
N ASN A 298 6.36 7.41 11.93
CA ASN A 298 7.37 6.36 12.03
C ASN A 298 8.21 6.38 10.74
N ALA A 299 9.53 6.47 10.89
CA ALA A 299 10.47 6.56 9.77
C ALA A 299 10.38 5.37 8.79
N ASP A 300 9.98 4.18 9.26
CA ASP A 300 9.76 2.99 8.42
C ASP A 300 8.65 3.18 7.37
N PHE A 301 7.79 4.19 7.55
CA PHE A 301 6.65 4.47 6.68
C PHE A 301 6.69 5.88 6.07
N VAL A 302 7.77 6.63 6.29
CA VAL A 302 7.97 7.93 5.66
C VAL A 302 8.75 7.69 4.37
N LYS A 303 8.09 7.81 3.23
CA LYS A 303 8.72 7.66 1.91
C LYS A 303 9.79 8.74 1.73
N LEU A 304 10.93 8.33 1.21
CA LEU A 304 12.06 9.21 0.91
C LEU A 304 12.19 9.32 -0.61
N TYR A 305 12.45 10.53 -1.10
CA TYR A 305 12.66 10.83 -2.51
C TYR A 305 14.03 11.48 -2.65
N ILE A 306 14.78 11.05 -3.66
CA ILE A 306 16.15 11.50 -3.87
C ILE A 306 16.19 12.22 -5.22
N ASN A 307 16.61 13.47 -5.20
CA ASN A 307 16.69 14.36 -6.36
C ASN A 307 15.38 14.42 -7.17
N SER A 308 14.25 14.42 -6.45
CA SER A 308 12.87 14.44 -7.00
C SER A 308 12.44 13.17 -7.74
N SER A 309 13.22 12.09 -7.65
CA SER A 309 12.86 10.78 -8.19
C SER A 309 12.16 9.92 -7.14
N ASN A 310 11.23 9.07 -7.59
CA ASN A 310 10.59 8.05 -6.78
C ASN A 310 11.64 6.99 -6.38
N SER A 311 12.10 7.06 -5.13
CA SER A 311 13.04 6.08 -4.60
C SER A 311 12.29 4.97 -3.87
N ASP A 312 12.83 3.76 -3.83
CA ASP A 312 12.27 2.67 -3.01
C ASP A 312 12.58 2.79 -1.51
N TYR A 313 13.32 3.83 -1.12
CA TYR A 313 13.76 4.05 0.25
C TYR A 313 12.72 4.75 1.12
N TYR A 314 12.83 4.46 2.41
CA TYR A 314 12.10 5.11 3.50
C TYR A 314 13.09 5.90 4.36
N LEU A 315 12.57 6.79 5.19
CA LEU A 315 13.39 7.60 6.10
C LEU A 315 14.21 6.72 7.07
N SER A 316 13.75 5.51 7.38
CA SER A 316 14.48 4.52 8.18
C SER A 316 15.77 4.02 7.52
N ASP A 317 15.85 4.07 6.19
CA ASP A 317 16.99 3.61 5.41
C ASP A 317 18.12 4.66 5.37
N MET A 318 17.83 5.87 5.85
CA MET A 318 18.78 6.97 5.92
C MET A 318 19.67 6.87 7.17
N GLU A 319 20.96 6.63 6.97
CA GLU A 319 21.99 6.79 8.00
C GLU A 319 22.47 8.23 8.07
N VAL A 320 22.45 8.79 9.27
CA VAL A 320 22.99 10.13 9.56
C VAL A 320 24.49 10.03 9.74
N VAL A 321 25.25 10.75 8.92
CA VAL A 321 26.72 10.82 9.03
C VAL A 321 27.13 12.09 9.79
N ASP A 322 26.56 13.24 9.42
CA ASP A 322 26.69 14.51 10.13
C ASP A 322 25.48 15.41 9.87
N GLU A 323 25.57 16.71 10.20
CA GLU A 323 24.46 17.67 10.06
C GLU A 323 23.97 17.88 8.62
N TYR A 324 24.79 17.59 7.61
CA TYR A 324 24.46 17.78 6.20
C TYR A 324 24.77 16.56 5.33
N THR A 325 25.40 15.52 5.89
CA THR A 325 25.75 14.32 5.16
C THR A 325 24.94 13.14 5.65
N ILE A 326 24.34 12.42 4.73
CA ILE A 326 23.63 11.17 4.99
C ILE A 326 24.14 10.06 4.08
N ARG A 327 23.87 8.82 4.46
CA ARG A 327 24.17 7.63 3.67
C ARG A 327 22.93 6.78 3.47
N ILE A 328 22.69 6.34 2.25
CA ILE A 328 21.61 5.40 1.91
C ILE A 328 22.24 4.33 1.02
N ASP A 329 22.10 3.06 1.39
CA ASP A 329 22.65 1.90 0.66
C ASP A 329 24.15 2.01 0.30
N GLY A 330 24.93 2.69 1.14
CA GLY A 330 26.37 2.89 0.94
C GLY A 330 26.76 4.19 0.25
N ASP A 331 25.84 4.84 -0.47
CA ASP A 331 26.07 6.09 -1.18
C ASP A 331 25.91 7.31 -0.26
N LEU A 332 26.76 8.31 -0.43
CA LEU A 332 26.75 9.54 0.35
C LEU A 332 26.01 10.66 -0.39
N TYR A 333 25.13 11.35 0.34
CA TYR A 333 24.38 12.50 -0.16
C TYR A 333 24.66 13.71 0.73
N ASP A 334 24.89 14.87 0.09
CA ASP A 334 25.18 16.16 0.71
C ASP A 334 23.91 17.01 0.64
N LEU A 335 23.21 17.22 1.76
CA LEU A 335 21.94 17.96 1.84
C LEU A 335 22.05 19.42 1.37
N MET A 336 23.26 19.94 1.16
CA MET A 336 23.47 21.27 0.55
C MET A 336 23.47 21.23 -0.99
N LYS A 337 23.54 20.05 -1.60
CA LYS A 337 23.62 19.85 -3.07
C LYS A 337 22.54 18.91 -3.58
N ASP A 338 22.35 17.80 -2.89
CA ASP A 338 21.37 16.77 -3.19
C ASP A 338 20.04 17.12 -2.53
N ARG A 339 18.94 16.94 -3.25
CA ARG A 339 17.60 17.22 -2.74
C ARG A 339 17.02 15.93 -2.17
N LEU A 340 16.87 15.88 -0.85
CA LEU A 340 16.15 14.79 -0.18
C LEU A 340 14.80 15.28 0.30
N THR A 341 13.74 14.66 -0.18
CA THR A 341 12.36 15.04 0.14
C THR A 341 11.65 13.90 0.87
N VAL A 342 10.80 14.23 1.83
CA VAL A 342 9.90 13.29 2.51
C VAL A 342 8.45 13.72 2.34
N THR A 343 7.54 12.76 2.27
CA THR A 343 6.09 13.03 2.19
C THR A 343 5.41 12.71 3.50
N LEU A 344 4.66 13.68 4.03
CA LEU A 344 3.95 13.59 5.30
C LEU A 344 2.48 13.95 5.08
N GLY A 345 1.66 12.94 4.81
CA GLY A 345 0.30 13.16 4.28
C GLY A 345 0.39 13.68 2.84
N ASP A 346 -0.24 14.81 2.55
CA ASP A 346 -0.24 15.42 1.21
C ASP A 346 0.82 16.51 1.02
N VAL A 347 1.68 16.73 2.02
CA VAL A 347 2.67 17.81 2.04
C VAL A 347 4.08 17.24 1.94
N PHE A 348 4.90 17.87 1.10
CA PHE A 348 6.27 17.47 0.83
C PHE A 348 7.23 18.40 1.56
N TYR A 349 8.32 17.83 2.06
CA TYR A 349 9.34 18.57 2.78
C TYR A 349 10.74 18.16 2.34
N ASP A 350 11.56 19.14 1.97
CA ASP A 350 12.99 18.94 1.80
C ASP A 350 13.67 18.88 3.16
N ILE A 351 14.53 17.88 3.37
CA ILE A 351 15.42 17.78 4.52
C ILE A 351 16.60 18.72 4.28
N VAL A 352 16.60 19.87 4.96
CA VAL A 352 17.61 20.92 4.72
C VAL A 352 18.84 20.81 5.64
N ARG A 353 18.67 20.19 6.82
CA ARG A 353 19.73 20.01 7.82
C ARG A 353 19.29 18.98 8.87
N ILE A 354 20.25 18.34 9.53
CA ILE A 354 20.05 17.49 10.68
C ILE A 354 20.65 18.15 11.94
N ASP A 355 19.83 18.31 12.97
CA ASP A 355 20.20 18.80 14.30
C ASP A 355 20.32 17.61 15.25
N LEU A 356 21.55 17.10 15.38
CA LEU A 356 21.85 15.84 16.07
C LEU A 356 21.43 15.82 17.55
N ASN A 357 21.28 17.01 18.16
CA ASN A 357 20.99 17.14 19.59
C ASN A 357 19.52 17.48 19.87
N ALA A 358 18.69 17.61 18.83
CA ALA A 358 17.27 17.91 18.97
C ALA A 358 16.43 16.62 19.07
N ALA A 359 15.36 16.67 19.86
CA ALA A 359 14.36 15.60 19.90
C ALA A 359 13.65 15.41 18.55
N ASN A 360 13.66 16.44 17.69
CA ASN A 360 13.22 16.36 16.30
C ASN A 360 14.38 16.81 15.42
N PRO A 361 15.23 15.87 14.98
CA PRO A 361 16.53 16.20 14.41
C PRO A 361 16.42 16.75 12.99
N LEU A 362 15.41 16.36 12.21
CA LEU A 362 15.30 16.84 10.83
C LEU A 362 14.75 18.26 10.80
N ARG A 363 15.52 19.16 10.20
CA ARG A 363 15.05 20.48 9.80
C ARG A 363 14.49 20.36 8.40
N LEU A 364 13.22 20.71 8.30
CA LEU A 364 12.44 20.55 7.09
C LEU A 364 12.06 21.92 6.51
N SER A 365 12.05 22.00 5.19
CA SER A 365 11.42 23.09 4.45
C SER A 365 10.30 22.51 3.61
N GLU A 366 9.09 23.08 3.70
CA GLU A 366 8.01 22.72 2.77
C GLU A 366 8.47 22.99 1.33
N THR A 367 8.08 22.11 0.42
CA THR A 367 8.54 22.10 -0.97
C THR A 367 7.42 21.63 -1.89
N ASP A 368 7.56 21.94 -3.18
CA ASP A 368 6.62 21.47 -4.21
C ASP A 368 6.60 19.93 -4.26
N ARG A 369 5.47 19.36 -4.67
CA ARG A 369 5.32 17.91 -4.84
C ARG A 369 6.44 17.37 -5.71
N VAL A 370 6.95 16.19 -5.39
CA VAL A 370 7.96 15.49 -6.21
C VAL A 370 7.42 14.20 -6.82
N ILE A 371 6.18 13.86 -6.52
CA ILE A 371 5.45 12.75 -7.12
C ILE A 371 3.96 13.09 -7.13
N ILE A 372 3.26 12.67 -8.17
CA ILE A 372 1.80 12.77 -8.24
C ILE A 372 1.24 11.37 -8.46
N GLU A 373 0.49 10.88 -7.47
CA GLU A 373 -0.23 9.62 -7.54
C GLU A 373 -1.67 9.87 -7.99
N GLY A 374 -2.06 9.30 -9.14
CA GLY A 374 -3.41 9.44 -9.65
C GLY A 374 -3.71 10.84 -10.18
N MET A 375 -2.90 11.29 -11.15
CA MET A 375 -3.01 12.59 -11.78
C MET A 375 -4.41 12.91 -12.31
N ASP A 376 -4.72 14.21 -12.29
CA ASP A 376 -5.84 14.80 -13.01
C ASP A 376 -5.37 15.88 -14.00
N LEU A 377 -6.27 16.36 -14.87
CA LEU A 377 -5.95 17.40 -15.85
C LEU A 377 -5.51 18.72 -15.20
N SER A 378 -5.85 18.96 -13.93
CA SER A 378 -5.46 20.16 -13.20
C SER A 378 -4.02 20.11 -12.71
N ASP A 379 -3.44 18.91 -12.59
CA ASP A 379 -2.01 18.68 -12.34
C ASP A 379 -1.15 18.96 -13.59
N ILE A 380 -1.76 19.18 -14.75
CA ILE A 380 -1.06 19.53 -15.99
C ILE A 380 -1.15 21.04 -16.22
N SER A 381 0.00 21.69 -16.41
CA SER A 381 0.09 23.11 -16.75
C SER A 381 -0.06 23.33 -18.26
N ALA A 382 0.63 22.52 -19.07
CA ALA A 382 0.60 22.60 -20.51
C ALA A 382 1.02 21.28 -21.16
N ILE A 383 0.55 21.06 -22.39
CA ILE A 383 1.04 20.01 -23.29
C ILE A 383 1.44 20.71 -24.58
N PHE A 384 2.68 20.51 -25.01
CA PHE A 384 3.20 20.99 -26.28
C PHE A 384 3.34 19.82 -27.24
N VAL A 385 2.76 19.92 -28.43
CA VAL A 385 2.97 18.97 -29.53
C VAL A 385 3.64 19.71 -30.68
N ASP A 386 4.82 19.28 -31.09
CA ASP A 386 5.65 19.92 -32.13
C ASP A 386 5.82 21.44 -31.90
N GLY A 387 5.99 21.83 -30.64
CA GLY A 387 6.14 23.23 -30.21
C GLY A 387 4.84 24.05 -30.19
N ARG A 388 3.67 23.43 -30.34
CA ARG A 388 2.35 24.08 -30.22
C ARG A 388 1.63 23.63 -28.97
N THR A 389 1.10 24.57 -28.20
CA THR A 389 0.31 24.25 -27.01
C THR A 389 -1.08 23.72 -27.38
N ILE A 390 -1.47 22.57 -26.82
CA ILE A 390 -2.84 22.06 -26.87
C ILE A 390 -3.68 22.69 -25.76
N SER A 391 -4.92 23.05 -26.06
CA SER A 391 -5.85 23.58 -25.07
C SER A 391 -6.39 22.46 -24.18
N LEU A 392 -5.92 22.38 -22.93
CA LEU A 392 -6.38 21.41 -21.93
C LEU A 392 -7.90 21.41 -21.70
N LYS A 393 -8.59 22.53 -21.99
CA LYS A 393 -10.06 22.63 -21.87
C LYS A 393 -10.83 21.82 -22.93
N ASN A 394 -10.15 21.44 -24.00
CA ASN A 394 -10.75 20.72 -25.12
C ASN A 394 -10.34 19.25 -25.14
N ILE A 395 -9.60 18.79 -24.12
CA ILE A 395 -9.20 17.40 -23.97
C ILE A 395 -10.27 16.69 -23.14
N ASP A 396 -10.86 15.65 -23.72
CA ASP A 396 -11.84 14.79 -23.05
C ASP A 396 -11.14 13.65 -22.29
N GLU A 397 -10.04 13.12 -22.83
CA GLU A 397 -9.35 11.95 -22.29
C GLU A 397 -7.83 12.00 -22.51
N ILE A 398 -7.07 11.61 -21.48
CA ILE A 398 -5.62 11.33 -21.58
C ILE A 398 -5.36 9.92 -21.04
N GLN A 399 -4.65 9.12 -21.84
CA GLN A 399 -4.21 7.78 -21.47
C GLN A 399 -2.74 7.59 -21.82
N PHE A 400 -2.11 6.61 -21.18
CA PHE A 400 -0.71 6.25 -21.41
C PHE A 400 -0.60 4.77 -21.75
N LEU A 401 0.07 4.46 -22.85
CA LEU A 401 0.44 3.10 -23.21
C LEU A 401 1.80 2.80 -22.57
N ILE A 402 1.79 1.88 -21.60
CA ILE A 402 2.99 1.47 -20.86
C ILE A 402 3.03 -0.05 -20.85
N GLY A 403 4.11 -0.65 -21.35
CA GLY A 403 4.27 -2.11 -21.38
C GLY A 403 3.09 -2.84 -22.05
N MET A 404 2.65 -2.34 -23.21
CA MET A 404 1.53 -2.88 -24.02
C MET A 404 0.15 -2.80 -23.35
N LYS A 405 -0.02 -1.93 -22.36
CA LYS A 405 -1.30 -1.75 -21.66
C LYS A 405 -1.63 -0.28 -21.48
N MET A 406 -2.90 0.06 -21.71
CA MET A 406 -3.40 1.42 -21.53
C MET A 406 -3.76 1.69 -20.08
N TYR A 407 -3.33 2.86 -19.58
CA TYR A 407 -3.62 3.36 -18.26
C TYR A 407 -4.22 4.76 -18.37
N ASP A 408 -5.34 4.99 -17.70
CA ASP A 408 -5.90 6.34 -17.58
C ASP A 408 -4.93 7.23 -16.77
N LEU A 409 -4.97 8.54 -17.02
CA LEU A 409 -4.20 9.56 -16.29
C LEU A 409 -4.23 9.38 -14.75
N ASN A 410 -5.37 8.96 -14.19
CA ASN A 410 -5.52 8.77 -12.74
C ASN A 410 -5.05 7.41 -12.21
N LYS A 411 -4.49 6.55 -13.06
CA LYS A 411 -3.98 5.21 -12.71
C LYS A 411 -2.47 5.13 -12.70
N ILE A 412 -1.79 6.20 -13.09
CA ILE A 412 -0.35 6.27 -13.16
C ILE A 412 0.22 7.11 -12.01
N VAL A 413 1.50 6.91 -11.77
CA VAL A 413 2.30 7.75 -10.87
C VAL A 413 3.42 8.35 -11.70
N ILE A 414 3.61 9.67 -11.65
CA ILE A 414 4.75 10.35 -12.29
C ILE A 414 5.54 11.08 -11.21
N ASP A 415 6.85 10.89 -11.21
CA ASP A 415 7.77 11.61 -10.32
C ASP A 415 8.31 12.92 -10.94
N GLY A 416 9.02 13.71 -10.16
CA GLY A 416 9.54 15.01 -10.58
C GLY A 416 10.64 14.94 -11.64
N THR A 417 11.12 13.74 -11.97
CA THR A 417 12.04 13.51 -13.10
C THR A 417 11.32 13.14 -14.39
N GLY A 418 10.01 12.93 -14.34
CA GLY A 418 9.19 12.53 -15.48
C GLY A 418 9.06 11.01 -15.66
N SER A 419 9.59 10.21 -14.73
CA SER A 419 9.48 8.75 -14.82
C SER A 419 8.10 8.28 -14.36
N PHE A 420 7.56 7.27 -15.05
CA PHE A 420 6.26 6.69 -14.79
C PHE A 420 6.39 5.42 -13.96
N THR A 421 5.65 5.30 -12.86
CA THR A 421 5.60 4.07 -12.05
C THR A 421 4.23 3.41 -12.15
N ILE A 422 4.22 2.11 -12.50
CA ILE A 422 3.03 1.25 -12.51
C ILE A 422 3.29 0.05 -11.60
N GLY A 423 2.59 0.02 -10.46
CA GLY A 423 2.78 -1.05 -9.49
C GLY A 423 4.18 -1.00 -8.87
N ARG A 424 5.12 -1.81 -9.38
CA ARG A 424 6.53 -1.84 -8.93
C ARG A 424 7.53 -1.50 -10.04
N ASP A 425 7.04 -1.38 -11.27
CA ASP A 425 7.90 -1.15 -12.43
C ASP A 425 7.91 0.35 -12.73
N THR A 426 9.09 0.88 -13.03
CA THR A 426 9.31 2.28 -13.39
C THR A 426 9.84 2.34 -14.81
N TYR A 427 9.31 3.28 -15.58
CA TYR A 427 9.56 3.48 -17.00
C TYR A 427 10.00 4.93 -17.22
N ASP A 428 11.00 5.12 -18.06
CA ASP A 428 11.36 6.47 -18.49
C ASP A 428 10.30 6.99 -19.47
N PHE A 429 10.17 8.31 -19.58
CA PHE A 429 9.10 8.91 -20.39
C PHE A 429 9.21 8.54 -21.88
N ASP A 430 10.40 8.19 -22.37
CA ASP A 430 10.66 7.76 -23.74
C ASP A 430 10.22 6.32 -24.01
N GLU A 431 9.88 5.56 -22.96
CA GLU A 431 9.26 4.23 -23.03
C GLU A 431 7.72 4.29 -22.98
N VAL A 432 7.15 5.50 -22.92
CA VAL A 432 5.71 5.73 -22.73
C VAL A 432 5.12 6.52 -23.89
N ALA A 433 4.04 6.01 -24.47
CA ALA A 433 3.25 6.76 -25.45
C ALA A 433 2.04 7.42 -24.78
N MET A 434 1.82 8.70 -25.06
CA MET A 434 0.70 9.47 -24.55
C MET A 434 -0.42 9.49 -25.60
N TYR A 435 -1.65 9.21 -25.19
CA TYR A 435 -2.84 9.31 -26.03
C TYR A 435 -3.69 10.47 -25.55
N ILE A 436 -3.98 11.42 -26.45
CA ILE A 436 -4.87 12.56 -26.19
C ILE A 436 -6.06 12.43 -27.11
N ASP A 437 -7.25 12.23 -26.53
CA ASP A 437 -8.51 12.00 -27.27
C ASP A 437 -8.37 10.90 -28.35
N GLY A 438 -7.60 9.86 -28.05
CA GLY A 438 -7.33 8.73 -28.95
C GLY A 438 -6.20 8.94 -29.96
N GLN A 439 -5.56 10.12 -30.02
CA GLN A 439 -4.40 10.37 -30.88
C GLN A 439 -3.09 10.10 -30.14
N VAL A 440 -2.20 9.32 -30.76
CA VAL A 440 -0.92 8.93 -30.17
C VAL A 440 0.12 10.05 -30.31
N HIS A 441 0.85 10.31 -29.24
CA HIS A 441 1.91 11.30 -29.14
C HIS A 441 3.11 10.66 -28.44
N THR A 442 4.30 10.87 -28.98
CA THR A 442 5.56 10.48 -28.33
C THR A 442 5.91 11.55 -27.30
N ILE A 443 6.31 11.14 -26.09
CA ILE A 443 6.77 12.08 -25.06
C ILE A 443 8.28 12.30 -25.25
N ASP A 444 8.66 13.54 -25.52
CA ASP A 444 10.05 13.94 -25.73
C ASP A 444 10.72 14.45 -24.45
N ASP A 445 9.93 15.05 -23.56
CA ASP A 445 10.39 15.57 -22.27
C ASP A 445 9.20 15.82 -21.33
N ILE A 446 9.46 15.79 -20.02
CA ILE A 446 8.50 16.13 -18.97
C ILE A 446 9.17 17.02 -17.94
N GLU A 447 8.60 18.21 -17.72
CA GLU A 447 9.08 19.13 -16.69
C GLU A 447 8.04 19.27 -15.57
N LEU A 448 8.48 19.21 -14.33
CA LEU A 448 7.66 19.58 -13.17
C LEU A 448 7.94 21.03 -12.75
N TYR A 449 6.92 21.89 -12.81
CA TYR A 449 7.03 23.30 -12.45
C TYR A 449 5.84 23.78 -11.60
N ARG A 450 6.11 24.21 -10.37
CA ARG A 450 5.09 24.72 -9.42
C ARG A 450 3.91 23.75 -9.24
N ASP A 451 4.23 22.53 -8.84
CA ASP A 451 3.29 21.41 -8.65
C ASP A 451 2.54 20.95 -9.90
N LYS A 452 2.98 21.33 -11.10
CA LYS A 452 2.31 20.95 -12.35
C LYS A 452 3.27 20.44 -13.40
N PHE A 453 2.85 19.40 -14.10
CA PHE A 453 3.60 18.85 -15.21
C PHE A 453 3.40 19.66 -16.49
N ILE A 454 4.48 19.77 -17.25
CA ILE A 454 4.52 20.26 -18.62
C ILE A 454 5.02 19.10 -19.48
N PHE A 455 4.20 18.66 -20.42
CA PHE A 455 4.57 17.61 -21.36
C PHE A 455 5.05 18.25 -22.67
N TYR A 456 6.19 17.79 -23.16
CA TYR A 456 6.67 18.10 -24.51
C TYR A 456 6.59 16.82 -25.33
N CYS A 457 5.89 16.90 -26.44
CA CYS A 457 5.57 15.76 -27.26
C CYS A 457 5.77 16.06 -28.74
N SER A 458 5.89 14.99 -29.52
CA SER A 458 5.86 14.98 -30.97
C SER A 458 4.68 14.13 -31.46
N GLU A 459 4.21 14.37 -32.69
CA GLU A 459 3.21 13.49 -33.32
C GLU A 459 3.73 12.04 -33.35
N GLY A 460 2.97 11.10 -32.78
CA GLY A 460 3.34 9.68 -32.77
C GLY A 460 3.05 8.99 -34.10
N SER A 461 3.72 7.88 -34.39
CA SER A 461 3.35 7.02 -35.52
C SER A 461 2.10 6.21 -35.16
N ASP A 462 1.09 6.23 -36.04
CA ASP A 462 -0.20 5.53 -35.90
C ASP A 462 -0.01 4.02 -35.58
N GLU A 463 0.10 3.65 -34.31
CA GLU A 463 -0.19 2.27 -33.89
C GLU A 463 -1.71 2.11 -33.93
N GLU A 464 -2.24 1.35 -34.90
CA GLU A 464 -3.69 1.09 -34.99
C GLU A 464 -4.13 0.28 -33.76
N LEU A 465 -4.86 0.92 -32.85
CA LEU A 465 -5.41 0.29 -31.64
C LEU A 465 -6.88 -0.09 -31.82
N VAL A 466 -7.25 -1.24 -31.25
CA VAL A 466 -8.63 -1.71 -31.14
C VAL A 466 -9.08 -1.82 -29.68
N GLN A 467 -10.29 -1.36 -29.38
CA GLN A 467 -10.88 -1.55 -28.06
C GLN A 467 -11.73 -2.82 -28.03
N ILE A 468 -11.35 -3.82 -27.24
CA ILE A 468 -12.05 -5.09 -27.06
C ILE A 468 -12.54 -5.21 -25.62
N ASN A 469 -13.86 -5.36 -25.41
CA ASN A 469 -14.47 -5.49 -24.08
C ASN A 469 -14.06 -4.38 -23.09
N GLY A 470 -13.78 -3.18 -23.60
CA GLY A 470 -13.33 -2.03 -22.80
C GLY A 470 -11.83 -2.03 -22.47
N LYS A 471 -11.02 -2.86 -23.14
CA LYS A 471 -9.54 -2.86 -23.06
C LYS A 471 -8.95 -2.61 -24.43
N TYR A 472 -7.76 -2.03 -24.51
CA TYR A 472 -7.10 -1.71 -25.78
C TYR A 472 -6.06 -2.77 -26.14
N TYR A 473 -5.93 -3.03 -27.43
CA TYR A 473 -4.99 -3.97 -28.02
C TYR A 473 -4.43 -3.37 -29.31
N VAL A 474 -3.19 -3.70 -29.65
CA VAL A 474 -2.60 -3.36 -30.95
C VAL A 474 -3.23 -4.26 -32.02
N TYR A 475 -3.50 -3.73 -33.21
CA TYR A 475 -4.12 -4.49 -34.30
C TYR A 475 -3.37 -5.79 -34.65
N ASP A 476 -2.04 -5.76 -34.61
CA ASP A 476 -1.18 -6.92 -34.87
C ASP A 476 -1.42 -8.10 -33.91
N ASP A 477 -1.88 -7.83 -32.68
CA ASP A 477 -2.18 -8.87 -31.69
C ASP A 477 -3.58 -9.48 -31.87
N VAL A 478 -4.38 -8.96 -32.81
CA VAL A 478 -5.81 -9.29 -32.95
C VAL A 478 -6.10 -9.90 -34.32
N GLN A 479 -6.46 -11.18 -34.32
CA GLN A 479 -6.72 -11.92 -35.54
C GLN A 479 -8.19 -12.27 -35.69
N VAL A 480 -8.79 -11.90 -36.82
CA VAL A 480 -10.16 -12.22 -37.21
C VAL A 480 -10.17 -13.51 -38.03
N ILE A 481 -11.01 -14.46 -37.65
CA ILE A 481 -11.13 -15.77 -38.31
C ILE A 481 -12.50 -15.87 -38.98
N TYR A 482 -12.50 -16.18 -40.27
CA TYR A 482 -13.70 -16.41 -41.06
C TYR A 482 -13.47 -17.50 -42.11
N ASP A 483 -14.37 -18.48 -42.19
CA ASP A 483 -14.32 -19.59 -43.16
C ASP A 483 -12.97 -20.33 -43.19
N SER A 484 -12.42 -20.64 -42.01
CA SER A 484 -11.12 -21.32 -41.83
C SER A 484 -9.90 -20.51 -42.29
N ARG A 485 -10.04 -19.19 -42.43
CA ARG A 485 -8.95 -18.26 -42.78
C ARG A 485 -8.73 -17.26 -41.65
N VAL A 486 -7.47 -16.92 -41.43
CA VAL A 486 -7.02 -15.93 -40.44
C VAL A 486 -6.69 -14.63 -41.18
N TYR A 487 -7.16 -13.52 -40.64
CA TYR A 487 -6.91 -12.16 -41.11
C TYR A 487 -6.43 -11.33 -39.93
N ASP A 488 -5.43 -10.49 -40.14
CA ASP A 488 -5.06 -9.48 -39.15
C ASP A 488 -6.13 -8.37 -39.15
N LEU A 489 -6.27 -7.64 -38.04
CA LEU A 489 -7.38 -6.70 -37.90
C LEU A 489 -7.30 -5.52 -38.88
N ASP A 490 -6.11 -5.09 -39.27
CA ASP A 490 -5.86 -4.06 -40.30
C ASP A 490 -6.45 -4.43 -41.68
N GLN A 491 -6.61 -5.73 -41.94
CA GLN A 491 -7.23 -6.27 -43.15
C GLN A 491 -8.77 -6.26 -43.10
N VAL A 492 -9.36 -5.95 -41.95
CA VAL A 492 -10.79 -6.00 -41.68
C VAL A 492 -11.36 -4.59 -41.52
N LEU A 493 -11.83 -4.02 -42.63
CA LEU A 493 -12.44 -2.69 -42.60
C LEU A 493 -13.87 -2.74 -42.07
N VAL A 494 -14.14 -2.11 -40.92
CA VAL A 494 -15.50 -1.98 -40.39
C VAL A 494 -16.25 -0.90 -41.16
N ILE A 495 -17.29 -1.30 -41.91
CA ILE A 495 -18.09 -0.39 -42.76
C ILE A 495 -19.21 0.27 -41.96
N SER A 496 -19.84 -0.52 -41.08
CA SER A 496 -20.84 -0.10 -40.12
C SER A 496 -20.99 -1.21 -39.08
N ARG A 497 -21.72 -0.98 -37.99
CA ARG A 497 -21.97 -2.00 -36.97
C ARG A 497 -22.26 -3.39 -37.56
N ASN A 498 -21.42 -4.35 -37.20
CA ASN A 498 -21.47 -5.75 -37.63
C ASN A 498 -21.44 -5.98 -39.15
N LEU A 499 -20.96 -5.01 -39.93
CA LEU A 499 -20.74 -5.12 -41.36
C LEU A 499 -19.28 -4.77 -41.65
N VAL A 500 -18.51 -5.77 -42.05
CA VAL A 500 -17.08 -5.63 -42.34
C VAL A 500 -16.81 -5.83 -43.83
N ARG A 501 -15.64 -5.36 -44.27
CA ARG A 501 -15.10 -5.61 -45.60
C ARG A 501 -13.72 -6.25 -45.48
N ILE A 502 -13.58 -7.41 -46.10
CA ILE A 502 -12.33 -8.18 -46.17
C ILE A 502 -12.05 -8.45 -47.64
N GLY A 503 -10.83 -8.14 -48.13
CA GLY A 503 -10.46 -8.34 -49.54
C GLY A 503 -11.42 -7.68 -50.55
N GLY A 504 -12.02 -6.53 -50.18
CA GLY A 504 -12.97 -5.79 -51.03
C GLY A 504 -14.42 -6.31 -51.03
N LYS A 505 -14.69 -7.49 -50.46
CA LYS A 505 -16.05 -8.06 -50.31
C LYS A 505 -16.64 -7.69 -48.95
N ARG A 506 -17.96 -7.54 -48.88
CA ARG A 506 -18.69 -7.17 -47.65
C ARG A 506 -19.27 -8.41 -46.98
N TYR A 507 -19.20 -8.46 -45.66
CA TYR A 507 -19.67 -9.57 -44.84
C TYR A 507 -20.43 -9.02 -43.63
N GLU A 508 -21.62 -9.55 -43.36
CA GLU A 508 -22.30 -9.34 -42.08
C GLU A 508 -21.70 -10.31 -41.05
N ILE A 509 -21.39 -9.80 -39.86
CA ILE A 509 -20.87 -10.61 -38.76
C ILE A 509 -21.97 -11.54 -38.27
N ASP A 510 -21.69 -12.84 -38.32
CA ASP A 510 -22.53 -13.91 -37.84
C ASP A 510 -21.73 -14.93 -37.03
N SER A 511 -22.33 -16.08 -36.72
CA SER A 511 -21.71 -17.12 -35.90
C SER A 511 -20.48 -17.79 -36.52
N SER A 512 -20.14 -17.50 -37.77
CA SER A 512 -18.95 -18.02 -38.46
C SER A 512 -17.70 -17.15 -38.28
N PHE A 513 -17.84 -15.95 -37.70
CA PHE A 513 -16.73 -15.06 -37.37
C PHE A 513 -16.24 -15.26 -35.93
N TYR A 514 -14.92 -15.25 -35.78
CA TYR A 514 -14.26 -15.37 -34.49
C TYR A 514 -13.08 -14.42 -34.39
N VAL A 515 -12.63 -14.16 -33.17
CA VAL A 515 -11.37 -13.46 -32.90
C VAL A 515 -10.45 -14.40 -32.14
N ARG A 516 -9.19 -14.44 -32.53
CA ARG A 516 -8.10 -15.03 -31.76
C ARG A 516 -7.27 -13.90 -31.17
N LEU A 517 -7.13 -13.92 -29.85
CA LEU A 517 -6.35 -12.96 -29.06
C LEU A 517 -5.65 -13.75 -27.97
N ASP A 518 -4.33 -13.61 -27.84
CA ASP A 518 -3.50 -14.35 -26.88
C ASP A 518 -3.74 -15.88 -26.89
N LYS A 519 -3.96 -16.46 -28.07
CA LYS A 519 -4.29 -17.89 -28.29
C LYS A 519 -5.65 -18.34 -27.71
N ILE A 520 -6.47 -17.41 -27.23
CA ILE A 520 -7.85 -17.66 -26.78
C ILE A 520 -8.80 -17.27 -27.91
N TYR A 521 -9.87 -18.05 -28.08
CA TYR A 521 -10.87 -17.85 -29.12
C TYR A 521 -12.11 -17.18 -28.56
N TYR A 522 -12.63 -16.23 -29.32
CA TYR A 522 -13.79 -15.45 -28.97
C TYR A 522 -14.79 -15.41 -30.13
N LYS A 523 -16.08 -15.36 -29.80
CA LYS A 523 -17.13 -14.95 -30.73
C LYS A 523 -17.22 -13.44 -30.75
N ILE A 524 -17.49 -12.88 -31.93
CA ILE A 524 -17.77 -11.46 -32.09
C ILE A 524 -19.24 -11.21 -31.78
N ASP A 525 -19.55 -10.66 -30.60
CA ASP A 525 -20.91 -10.23 -30.25
C ASP A 525 -21.25 -8.89 -30.92
N ARG A 526 -20.24 -8.03 -31.04
CA ARG A 526 -20.32 -6.74 -31.74
C ARG A 526 -18.95 -6.34 -32.27
N ILE A 527 -18.92 -5.80 -33.47
CA ILE A 527 -17.83 -4.97 -33.98
C ILE A 527 -18.41 -3.69 -34.57
N ASP A 528 -17.81 -2.55 -34.28
CA ASP A 528 -18.24 -1.24 -34.74
C ASP A 528 -17.00 -0.35 -34.93
N PHE A 529 -17.15 0.71 -35.72
CA PHE A 529 -16.16 1.79 -35.75
C PHE A 529 -16.73 2.95 -34.94
N ASP A 530 -16.07 3.30 -33.84
CA ASP A 530 -16.52 4.43 -33.03
C ASP A 530 -16.02 5.73 -33.66
N GLU A 531 -16.92 6.43 -34.37
CA GLU A 531 -16.59 7.70 -35.04
C GLU A 531 -16.09 8.79 -34.09
N LYS A 532 -16.40 8.70 -32.79
CA LYS A 532 -15.90 9.67 -31.81
C LYS A 532 -14.48 9.35 -31.37
N GLN A 533 -14.18 8.06 -31.18
CA GLN A 533 -12.85 7.60 -30.75
C GLN A 533 -11.90 7.36 -31.93
N GLY A 534 -12.40 7.38 -33.17
CA GLY A 534 -11.60 7.16 -34.37
C GLY A 534 -11.05 5.75 -34.51
N MET A 535 -11.63 4.74 -33.83
CA MET A 535 -11.06 3.39 -33.75
C MET A 535 -12.12 2.29 -33.85
N VAL A 536 -11.65 1.06 -34.08
CA VAL A 536 -12.50 -0.13 -34.01
C VAL A 536 -12.79 -0.50 -32.56
N VAL A 537 -14.05 -0.83 -32.28
CA VAL A 537 -14.52 -1.28 -30.97
C VAL A 537 -15.25 -2.63 -31.09
N MET A 538 -14.85 -3.60 -30.28
CA MET A 538 -15.41 -4.95 -30.24
C MET A 538 -15.97 -5.33 -28.88
N LYS A 539 -17.06 -6.09 -28.90
CA LYS A 539 -17.52 -6.89 -27.76
C LYS A 539 -17.41 -8.36 -28.12
N LEU A 540 -16.73 -9.10 -27.26
CA LEU A 540 -16.35 -10.48 -27.49
C LEU A 540 -16.81 -11.37 -26.34
N SER A 541 -17.24 -12.59 -26.66
CA SER A 541 -17.56 -13.64 -25.70
C SER A 541 -16.63 -14.84 -25.92
N GLU A 542 -16.01 -15.34 -24.85
CA GLU A 542 -15.14 -16.53 -24.93
C GLU A 542 -15.86 -17.72 -25.57
N THR A 543 -15.13 -18.48 -26.37
CA THR A 543 -15.64 -19.68 -27.00
C THR A 543 -14.55 -20.73 -27.17
N LYS A 544 -14.96 -21.96 -27.50
CA LYS A 544 -14.00 -22.99 -27.92
C LYS A 544 -13.52 -22.67 -29.33
N ALA A 545 -12.33 -23.14 -29.68
CA ALA A 545 -11.82 -23.05 -31.04
C ALA A 545 -12.90 -23.50 -32.06
N PRO A 546 -13.21 -22.68 -33.07
CA PRO A 546 -14.16 -23.02 -34.12
C PRO A 546 -13.76 -24.33 -34.81
N ALA A 547 -14.71 -25.17 -35.23
CA ALA A 547 -14.39 -26.44 -35.90
C ALA A 547 -13.48 -26.27 -37.14
N SER A 548 -13.56 -25.11 -37.81
CA SER A 548 -12.72 -24.70 -38.94
C SER A 548 -11.23 -24.51 -38.60
N VAL A 549 -10.90 -24.23 -37.34
CA VAL A 549 -9.51 -24.05 -36.84
C VAL A 549 -9.18 -24.96 -35.66
N ALA A 550 -10.14 -25.72 -35.13
CA ALA A 550 -9.97 -26.70 -34.06
C ALA A 550 -9.16 -27.92 -34.52
N ASN A 551 -9.10 -28.14 -35.82
CA ASN A 551 -8.25 -29.14 -36.44
C ASN A 551 -6.87 -28.58 -36.81
N GLN A 552 -6.45 -27.40 -36.33
CA GLN A 552 -5.04 -26.98 -36.48
C GLN A 552 -4.13 -27.87 -35.63
N PRO A 553 -2.85 -28.01 -36.01
CA PRO A 553 -1.90 -28.73 -35.18
C PRO A 553 -1.56 -27.94 -33.91
N ASP A 554 -1.61 -28.61 -32.77
CA ASP A 554 -1.22 -28.06 -31.46
C ASP A 554 0.30 -27.92 -31.33
N ARG A 555 1.04 -28.66 -32.14
CA ARG A 555 2.50 -28.69 -32.15
C ARG A 555 3.02 -28.94 -33.56
N ILE A 556 3.92 -28.07 -34.01
CA ILE A 556 4.57 -28.20 -35.31
C ILE A 556 6.04 -28.53 -35.08
N ILE A 557 6.54 -29.53 -35.78
CA ILE A 557 7.94 -29.96 -35.67
C ILE A 557 8.56 -29.95 -37.06
N PHE A 558 9.69 -29.25 -37.16
CA PHE A 558 10.45 -29.13 -38.40
C PHE A 558 11.62 -30.11 -38.38
N TYR A 559 11.77 -30.87 -39.45
CA TYR A 559 12.83 -31.86 -39.65
C TYR A 559 13.69 -31.49 -40.85
N VAL A 560 15.00 -31.67 -40.74
CA VAL A 560 15.97 -31.57 -41.83
C VAL A 560 16.80 -32.85 -41.82
N ASP A 561 16.93 -33.52 -42.95
CA ASP A 561 17.63 -34.82 -43.08
C ASP A 561 17.18 -35.85 -42.01
N ASP A 562 15.87 -36.00 -41.82
CA ASP A 562 15.22 -36.87 -40.81
C ASP A 562 15.58 -36.56 -39.34
N SER A 563 16.31 -35.47 -39.09
CA SER A 563 16.67 -35.00 -37.75
C SER A 563 15.80 -33.81 -37.34
N LYS A 564 15.32 -33.79 -36.10
CA LYS A 564 14.51 -32.69 -35.59
C LYS A 564 15.35 -31.41 -35.56
N TYR A 565 14.95 -30.42 -36.35
CA TYR A 565 15.60 -29.12 -36.46
C TYR A 565 14.98 -28.12 -35.47
N GLN A 566 13.65 -27.98 -35.49
CA GLN A 566 12.93 -27.06 -34.60
C GLN A 566 11.62 -27.69 -34.09
N ASP A 567 11.23 -27.31 -32.88
CA ASP A 567 10.06 -27.84 -32.17
C ASP A 567 9.21 -26.67 -31.67
N GLY A 568 8.10 -26.40 -32.36
CA GLY A 568 7.30 -25.19 -32.19
C GLY A 568 7.60 -24.12 -33.24
N VAL A 569 6.75 -23.11 -33.25
CA VAL A 569 6.82 -21.92 -34.11
C VAL A 569 7.15 -20.72 -33.22
N ASP A 570 8.06 -19.88 -33.68
CA ASP A 570 8.41 -18.60 -33.05
C ASP A 570 8.35 -17.46 -34.08
N ARG A 571 8.66 -16.23 -33.64
CA ARG A 571 8.63 -15.01 -34.47
C ARG A 571 9.65 -14.97 -35.62
N TYR A 572 10.48 -16.00 -35.79
CA TYR A 572 11.44 -16.10 -36.89
C TYR A 572 11.15 -17.29 -37.80
N THR A 573 9.96 -17.88 -37.64
CA THR A 573 9.47 -18.98 -38.46
C THR A 573 8.54 -18.39 -39.52
N GLU A 574 9.01 -18.32 -40.76
CA GLU A 574 8.27 -17.76 -41.89
C GLU A 574 8.03 -18.83 -42.97
N ILE A 575 6.92 -18.73 -43.70
CA ILE A 575 6.63 -19.56 -44.88
C ILE A 575 6.32 -18.66 -46.08
N ARG A 576 6.64 -19.14 -47.28
CA ARG A 576 6.42 -18.39 -48.51
C ARG A 576 5.04 -18.65 -49.10
N ALA A 577 4.15 -17.65 -48.99
CA ALA A 577 2.87 -17.60 -49.67
C ALA A 577 3.02 -16.85 -51.01
N GLY A 578 3.24 -17.58 -52.11
CA GLY A 578 3.48 -16.99 -53.42
C GLY A 578 4.78 -16.19 -53.51
N SER A 579 4.70 -14.86 -53.58
CA SER A 579 5.88 -13.97 -53.60
C SER A 579 6.25 -13.39 -52.23
N THR A 580 5.45 -13.63 -51.21
CA THR A 580 5.55 -12.97 -49.90
C THR A 580 5.99 -13.95 -48.82
N TRP A 581 6.82 -13.48 -47.89
CA TRP A 581 7.13 -14.21 -46.65
C TRP A 581 6.11 -13.80 -45.60
N VAL A 582 5.54 -14.80 -44.92
CA VAL A 582 4.49 -14.61 -43.93
C VAL A 582 4.84 -15.40 -42.69
N ASP A 583 4.49 -14.88 -41.52
CA ASP A 583 4.76 -15.57 -40.27
C ASP A 583 3.93 -16.84 -40.20
N PHE A 584 4.53 -17.90 -39.67
CA PHE A 584 3.91 -19.23 -39.68
C PHE A 584 2.65 -19.28 -38.80
N ASP A 585 2.51 -18.37 -37.83
CA ASP A 585 1.30 -18.24 -37.00
C ASP A 585 0.12 -17.54 -37.71
N GLN A 586 0.36 -16.85 -38.82
CA GLN A 586 -0.66 -16.22 -39.67
C GLN A 586 -1.30 -17.19 -40.67
N ILE A 587 -0.71 -18.37 -40.87
CA ILE A 587 -1.24 -19.37 -41.81
C ILE A 587 -2.16 -20.39 -41.14
N THR A 588 -3.01 -21.03 -41.94
CA THR A 588 -3.84 -22.16 -41.51
C THR A 588 -3.48 -23.39 -42.32
N ILE A 589 -3.12 -24.49 -41.66
CA ILE A 589 -2.91 -25.78 -42.34
C ILE A 589 -4.28 -26.36 -42.71
N VAL A 590 -4.60 -26.40 -44.00
CA VAL A 590 -5.90 -26.87 -44.49
C VAL A 590 -5.94 -28.40 -44.48
N ASP A 591 -4.86 -29.00 -44.97
CA ASP A 591 -4.61 -30.44 -44.98
C ASP A 591 -3.08 -30.67 -45.05
N PRO A 592 -2.59 -31.92 -45.01
CA PRO A 592 -1.15 -32.14 -45.01
C PRO A 592 -0.40 -31.55 -46.21
N ALA A 593 -1.05 -31.32 -47.34
CA ALA A 593 -0.39 -30.80 -48.55
C ALA A 593 -0.65 -29.31 -48.78
N THR A 594 -1.50 -28.65 -47.99
CA THR A 594 -2.03 -27.32 -48.32
C THR A 594 -2.10 -26.42 -47.09
N PHE A 595 -1.67 -25.16 -47.25
CA PHE A 595 -1.91 -24.10 -46.26
C PHE A 595 -2.66 -22.92 -46.89
N SER A 596 -3.39 -22.16 -46.06
CA SER A 596 -4.13 -20.97 -46.49
C SER A 596 -3.51 -19.71 -45.87
N TYR A 597 -3.38 -18.66 -46.67
CA TYR A 597 -2.96 -17.32 -46.26
C TYR A 597 -3.69 -16.26 -47.10
N ASP A 598 -4.16 -15.17 -46.49
CA ASP A 598 -4.90 -14.08 -47.17
C ASP A 598 -6.03 -14.61 -48.08
N GLY A 599 -6.75 -15.61 -47.58
CA GLY A 599 -7.86 -16.24 -48.30
C GLY A 599 -7.50 -16.89 -49.63
N LYS A 600 -6.24 -17.30 -49.82
CA LYS A 600 -5.79 -18.13 -50.94
C LYS A 600 -5.09 -19.37 -50.37
N ASP A 601 -5.26 -20.47 -51.08
CA ASP A 601 -4.64 -21.74 -50.72
C ASP A 601 -3.36 -21.92 -51.53
N TYR A 602 -2.33 -22.40 -50.85
CA TYR A 602 -0.97 -22.59 -51.37
C TYR A 602 -0.53 -24.02 -51.08
N ASP A 603 0.22 -24.60 -52.01
CA ASP A 603 0.85 -25.90 -51.82
C ASP A 603 1.89 -25.79 -50.70
N LEU A 604 1.82 -26.70 -49.74
CA LEU A 604 2.76 -26.81 -48.64
C LEU A 604 3.99 -27.63 -49.05
N ILE A 605 3.82 -28.62 -49.92
CA ILE A 605 4.92 -29.31 -50.59
C ILE A 605 5.56 -28.36 -51.60
N ASP A 606 6.90 -28.34 -51.66
CA ASP A 606 7.72 -27.39 -52.42
C ASP A 606 7.66 -25.93 -51.92
N ALA A 607 6.93 -25.66 -50.82
CA ALA A 607 6.94 -24.34 -50.19
C ALA A 607 8.31 -24.02 -49.60
N GLN A 608 8.70 -22.74 -49.66
CA GLN A 608 9.91 -22.27 -48.99
C GLN A 608 9.58 -21.87 -47.56
N ILE A 609 10.36 -22.37 -46.61
CA ILE A 609 10.27 -22.01 -45.19
C ILE A 609 11.58 -21.34 -44.78
N ARG A 610 11.48 -20.35 -43.89
CA ARG A 610 12.63 -19.74 -43.22
C ARG A 610 12.54 -20.01 -41.73
N LEU A 611 13.60 -20.57 -41.17
CA LEU A 611 13.75 -20.76 -39.73
C LEU A 611 15.04 -20.05 -39.30
N ASP A 612 14.94 -19.06 -38.41
CA ASP A 612 16.08 -18.29 -37.89
C ASP A 612 17.05 -17.77 -38.97
N GLY A 613 16.50 -17.37 -40.12
CA GLY A 613 17.27 -16.86 -41.27
C GLY A 613 17.66 -17.90 -42.32
N ASP A 614 17.72 -19.19 -41.97
CA ASP A 614 18.03 -20.28 -42.90
C ASP A 614 16.81 -20.65 -43.75
N ARG A 615 17.03 -20.97 -45.04
CA ARG A 615 15.95 -21.28 -45.99
C ARG A 615 15.93 -22.74 -46.36
N PHE A 616 14.75 -23.33 -46.32
CA PHE A 616 14.49 -24.73 -46.62
C PHE A 616 13.36 -24.87 -47.62
N ILE A 617 13.29 -26.03 -48.28
CA ILE A 617 12.16 -26.43 -49.11
C ILE A 617 11.44 -27.59 -48.44
N VAL A 618 10.13 -27.51 -48.32
CA VAL A 618 9.31 -28.60 -47.78
C VAL A 618 9.25 -29.75 -48.77
N VAL A 619 9.70 -30.94 -48.35
CA VAL A 619 9.71 -32.15 -49.18
C VAL A 619 8.60 -33.12 -48.82
N ASP A 620 8.19 -33.16 -47.56
CA ASP A 620 7.12 -34.03 -47.08
C ASP A 620 6.48 -33.46 -45.81
N THR A 621 5.29 -33.94 -45.48
CA THR A 621 4.56 -33.56 -44.26
C THR A 621 3.85 -34.77 -43.68
N SER A 622 3.67 -34.78 -42.36
CA SER A 622 2.86 -35.82 -41.71
C SER A 622 2.00 -35.27 -40.58
N TRP A 623 0.77 -35.78 -40.51
CA TRP A 623 -0.19 -35.42 -39.47
C TRP A 623 -0.49 -36.62 -38.57
N THR A 624 -0.20 -36.50 -37.28
CA THR A 624 -0.52 -37.57 -36.31
C THR A 624 -1.72 -37.20 -35.45
N GLY A 625 -2.89 -37.77 -35.80
CA GLY A 625 -4.20 -37.36 -35.29
C GLY A 625 -4.48 -37.58 -33.80
N SER A 626 -3.68 -38.37 -33.07
CA SER A 626 -3.89 -38.60 -31.62
C SER A 626 -3.15 -37.62 -30.71
N ARG A 627 -2.26 -36.79 -31.26
CA ARG A 627 -1.48 -35.78 -30.51
C ARG A 627 -1.49 -34.38 -31.17
N GLN A 628 -2.26 -34.20 -32.24
CA GLN A 628 -2.29 -32.97 -33.05
C GLN A 628 -0.87 -32.46 -33.41
N VAL A 629 0.08 -33.37 -33.65
CA VAL A 629 1.43 -33.01 -34.07
C VAL A 629 1.50 -33.05 -35.60
N PHE A 630 1.91 -31.93 -36.18
CA PHE A 630 2.19 -31.79 -37.60
C PHE A 630 3.69 -31.68 -37.82
N SER A 631 4.24 -32.62 -38.58
CA SER A 631 5.66 -32.67 -38.88
C SER A 631 5.90 -32.20 -40.30
N ILE A 632 6.86 -31.31 -40.49
CA ILE A 632 7.26 -30.78 -41.78
C ILE A 632 8.71 -31.23 -42.01
N TYR A 633 8.92 -31.97 -43.09
CA TYR A 633 10.23 -32.46 -43.50
C TYR A 633 10.75 -31.56 -44.62
N MET A 634 12.00 -31.12 -44.48
CA MET A 634 12.59 -30.13 -45.35
C MET A 634 14.03 -30.50 -45.73
N GLU A 635 14.52 -29.94 -46.83
CA GLU A 635 15.91 -30.05 -47.31
C GLU A 635 16.55 -28.69 -47.61
#